data_AF-A0A402CJM2-F1
#
_entry.id   AF-A0A402CJM2-F1
#
_cell.length_a   1.000
_cell.length_b   1.000
_cell.length_c   1.000
_cell.angle_alpha   90.00
_cell.angle_beta   90.00
_cell.angle_gamma   90.00
#
_symmetry.space_group_name_H-M   'P 1'
#
loop_
_entity.id
_entity.type
_entity.pdbx_description
1 polymer ?
#
loop_
_entity_poly.entity_id
_entity_poly.type
_entity_poly.pdbx_seq_one_letter_code
_entity_poly.pdbx_strand_id
1 'polypeptide(L)' 'MMAETKKEFVARRLDEVIHEWEADAPAGGPGSEGSEGPLVTAQRHRAEIDTATDARIDEIADAYPQIAQAWSSRGA' A
#
# COMPACT_ATOMS: atom_id res chain seq x y z
N MET A 1 17.30 -13.18 -13.98
CA MET A 1 16.77 -12.04 -13.19
C MET A 1 15.35 -12.40 -12.82
N MET A 2 15.04 -12.59 -11.54
CA MET A 2 13.63 -12.73 -11.15
C MET A 2 12.99 -11.35 -11.32
N ALA A 3 11.98 -11.26 -12.18
CA ALA A 3 11.13 -10.09 -12.22
C ALA A 3 10.48 -9.98 -10.83
N GLU A 4 10.60 -8.82 -10.19
CA GLU A 4 9.87 -8.51 -8.96
C GLU A 4 8.40 -8.87 -9.15
N THR A 5 7.85 -9.68 -8.25
CA THR A 5 6.44 -10.09 -8.33
C THR A 5 5.53 -8.89 -8.06
N LYS A 6 4.31 -8.90 -8.60
CA LYS A 6 3.33 -7.83 -8.33
C LYS A 6 3.13 -7.62 -6.83
N LYS A 7 3.14 -8.71 -6.05
CA LYS A 7 3.12 -8.70 -4.59
C LYS A 7 4.24 -7.84 -4.00
N GLU A 8 5.49 -8.09 -4.37
CA GLU A 8 6.64 -7.33 -3.87
C GLU A 8 6.58 -5.86 -4.28
N PHE A 9 6.15 -5.57 -5.51
CA PHE A 9 5.98 -4.21 -5.99
C PHE A 9 4.91 -3.44 -5.20
N VAL A 10 3.72 -4.02 -5.05
CA VAL A 10 2.60 -3.40 -4.32
C VAL A 10 2.97 -3.25 -2.84
N ALA A 11 3.63 -4.25 -2.25
CA ALA A 11 4.14 -4.19 -0.87
C ALA A 11 5.03 -2.96 -0.67
N ARG A 12 6.04 -2.79 -1.53
CA ARG A 12 6.99 -1.68 -1.45
C ARG A 12 6.31 -0.34 -1.65
N ARG A 13 5.45 -0.21 -2.66
CA ARG A 13 4.76 1.04 -2.94
C ARG A 13 3.80 1.44 -1.83
N LEU A 14 3.12 0.48 -1.23
CA LEU A 14 2.24 0.74 -0.11
C LEU A 14 3.03 1.15 1.14
N ASP A 15 4.22 0.60 1.34
CA ASP A 15 5.18 1.03 2.37
C ASP A 15 5.56 2.51 2.21
N GLU A 16 5.91 2.92 0.99
CA GLU A 16 6.24 4.32 0.66
C GLU A 16 5.06 5.27 0.96
N VAL A 17 3.84 4.88 0.60
CA VAL A 17 2.60 5.66 0.88
C VAL A 17 2.34 5.80 2.38
N ILE A 18 2.46 4.70 3.13
CA ILE A 18 2.30 4.69 4.59
C ILE A 18 3.32 5.64 5.22
N HIS A 19 4.57 5.55 4.82
CA HIS A 19 5.65 6.36 5.39
C HIS A 19 5.47 7.86 5.10
N GLU A 20 5.00 8.21 3.90
CA GLU A 20 4.67 9.60 3.54
C GLU A 20 3.53 10.14 4.42
N TRP A 21 2.47 9.36 4.62
CA TRP A 21 1.35 9.76 5.46
C TRP A 21 1.71 9.82 6.95
N GLU A 22 2.58 8.94 7.43
CA GLU A 22 3.13 9.00 8.79
C GLU A 22 4.02 10.23 8.98
N ALA A 23 4.76 10.65 7.95
CA ALA A 23 5.61 11.85 7.98
C ALA A 23 4.82 13.16 7.88
N ASP A 24 3.69 13.17 7.15
CA ASP A 24 2.78 14.32 7.05
C ASP A 24 1.90 14.47 8.31
N ALA A 25 1.65 13.37 9.04
CA ALA A 25 0.91 13.42 10.28
C ALA A 25 1.63 14.30 11.32
N PRO A 26 0.93 15.24 11.99
CA PRO A 26 1.55 16.09 13.01
C PRO A 26 2.16 15.20 14.09
N ALA A 27 3.40 15.49 14.50
CA ALA A 27 4.25 14.69 15.38
C ALA A 27 3.74 14.50 16.84
N GLY A 28 2.44 14.70 17.09
CA GLY A 28 1.81 14.52 18.39
C GLY A 28 0.48 13.78 18.26
N GLY A 29 0.48 12.49 18.61
CA GLY A 29 -0.73 11.78 18.99
C GLY A 29 -0.73 10.28 18.65
N PRO A 30 -0.48 9.38 19.63
CA PRO A 30 -1.04 8.04 19.54
C PRO A 30 -2.56 8.18 19.65
N GLY A 31 -3.26 8.07 18.53
CA GLY A 31 -4.72 8.10 18.48
C GLY A 31 -5.30 9.34 17.82
N SER A 32 -5.57 9.24 16.52
CA SER A 32 -6.93 9.55 16.09
C SER A 32 -7.75 8.27 16.27
N GLU A 33 -8.21 8.06 17.50
CA GLU A 33 -9.16 7.01 17.83
C GLU A 33 -10.41 7.16 16.94
N GLY A 34 -10.71 6.12 16.15
CA GLY A 34 -12.08 5.85 15.73
C GLY A 34 -12.52 6.31 14.35
N SER A 35 -11.66 6.86 13.50
CA SER A 35 -11.93 6.90 12.06
C SER A 35 -11.00 5.92 11.37
N GLU A 36 -11.53 4.94 10.64
CA GLU A 36 -10.75 4.14 9.69
C GLU A 36 -10.20 5.08 8.61
N GLY A 37 -9.14 5.81 8.97
CA GLY A 37 -8.49 6.77 8.11
C GLY A 37 -7.68 6.02 7.04
N PRO A 38 -7.40 6.68 5.91
CA PRO A 38 -6.68 6.08 4.79
C PRO A 38 -5.38 5.39 5.22
N LEU A 39 -4.65 5.95 6.21
CA LEU A 39 -3.44 5.36 6.79
C LEU A 39 -3.66 3.98 7.43
N VAL A 40 -4.69 3.82 8.25
CA VAL A 40 -4.99 2.53 8.91
C VAL A 40 -5.37 1.48 7.87
N THR A 41 -6.13 1.89 6.84
CA THR A 41 -6.47 1.03 5.70
C THR A 41 -5.21 0.60 4.93
N ALA A 42 -4.27 1.51 4.68
CA ALA A 42 -3.01 1.18 4.02
C ALA A 42 -2.12 0.25 4.85
N GLN A 43 -1.97 0.50 6.16
CA GLN A 43 -1.25 -0.39 7.06
C GLN A 43 -1.85 -1.81 7.09
N ARG A 44 -3.19 -1.91 7.11
CA ARG A 44 -3.89 -3.20 7.04
C ARG A 44 -3.63 -3.90 5.71
N HIS A 45 -3.77 -3.21 4.58
CA HIS A 45 -3.47 -3.79 3.27
C HIS A 45 -2.01 -4.25 3.20
N ARG A 46 -1.06 -3.51 3.81
CA ARG A 46 0.36 -3.90 3.84
C ARG A 46 0.63 -5.20 4.57
N ALA A 47 -0.08 -5.42 5.68
CA ALA A 47 -0.04 -6.69 6.41
C ALA A 47 -0.75 -7.81 5.62
N GLU A 48 -1.87 -7.49 4.97
CA GLU A 48 -2.65 -8.44 4.17
C GLU A 48 -1.85 -8.96 2.97
N ILE A 49 -1.06 -8.10 2.31
CA ILE A 49 -0.21 -8.44 1.16
C ILE A 49 0.68 -9.67 1.40
N ASP A 50 1.19 -9.84 2.62
CA ASP A 50 2.10 -10.95 2.93
C ASP A 50 1.43 -12.33 2.77
N THR A 51 0.13 -12.40 3.08
CA THR A 51 -0.67 -13.63 3.01
C THR A 51 -1.70 -13.66 1.87
N ALA A 52 -1.85 -12.53 1.17
CA ALA A 52 -2.83 -12.36 0.11
C ALA A 52 -2.51 -13.17 -1.14
N THR A 53 -3.56 -13.57 -1.85
CA THR A 53 -3.48 -14.15 -3.20
C THR A 53 -3.25 -13.06 -4.24
N ASP A 54 -2.74 -13.41 -5.42
CA ASP A 54 -2.50 -12.45 -6.50
C ASP A 54 -3.74 -11.60 -6.85
N ALA A 55 -4.93 -12.22 -6.90
CA ALA A 55 -6.19 -11.51 -7.13
C ALA A 55 -6.46 -10.45 -6.05
N ARG A 56 -6.12 -10.73 -4.78
CA ARG A 56 -6.27 -9.76 -3.70
C ARG A 56 -5.20 -8.66 -3.79
N ILE A 57 -3.99 -8.98 -4.25
CA ILE A 57 -2.96 -7.97 -4.55
C ILE A 57 -3.42 -7.03 -5.67
N ASP A 58 -4.12 -7.55 -6.69
CA ASP A 58 -4.72 -6.74 -7.74
C ASP A 58 -5.75 -5.76 -7.17
N GLU A 59 -6.68 -6.25 -6.33
CA GLU A 59 -7.67 -5.40 -5.65
C GLU A 59 -7.02 -4.31 -4.79
N ILE A 60 -5.99 -4.67 -4.02
CA ILE A 60 -5.24 -3.72 -3.20
C ILE A 60 -4.57 -2.68 -4.10
N ALA A 61 -3.93 -3.09 -5.20
CA ALA A 61 -3.28 -2.17 -6.12
C ALA A 61 -4.28 -1.18 -6.75
N ASP A 62 -5.47 -1.65 -7.13
CA ASP A 62 -6.54 -0.82 -7.70
C ASP A 62 -7.08 0.22 -6.70
N ALA A 63 -7.07 -0.10 -5.41
CA ALA A 63 -7.43 0.84 -4.35
C ALA A 63 -6.45 2.03 -4.25
N TYR A 64 -5.24 1.92 -4.83
CA TYR A 64 -4.25 2.98 -4.89
C TYR A 64 -3.90 3.32 -6.35
N PRO A 65 -4.56 4.31 -6.98
CA PRO A 65 -4.38 4.64 -8.39
C PRO A 65 -2.91 4.87 -8.79
N GLN A 66 -2.13 5.47 -7.90
CA GLN A 66 -0.69 5.67 -8.07
C GLN A 66 0.11 4.35 -8.20
N ILE A 67 -0.28 3.31 -7.45
CA ILE A 67 0.35 1.99 -7.49
C ILE A 67 -0.09 1.24 -8.75
N ALA A 68 -1.39 1.25 -9.07
CA ALA A 68 -1.93 0.64 -10.28
C ALA A 68 -1.31 1.24 -11.56
N GLN A 69 -1.16 2.57 -11.61
CA GLN A 69 -0.52 3.26 -12.74
C GLN A 69 0.97 2.91 -12.84
N ALA A 70 1.70 2.91 -11.73
CA ALA A 70 3.12 2.59 -11.72
C ALA A 70 3.38 1.12 -12.10
N TRP A 71 2.48 0.20 -11.75
CA TRP A 71 2.54 -1.19 -12.22
C TRP A 71 2.27 -1.29 -13.72
N SER A 72 1.21 -0.64 -14.21
CA SER A 72 0.86 -0.64 -15.64
C SER A 72 1.96 -0.05 -16.52
N SER A 73 2.62 1.02 -16.07
CA SER A 73 3.75 1.63 -16.78
C SER A 73 4.98 0.74 -16.88
N ARG A 74 5.08 -0.27 -16.02
CA ARG A 74 6.22 -1.21 -15.98
C ARG A 74 5.96 -2.47 -16.83
N GLY A 75 4.70 -2.77 -17.10
CA GLY A 75 4.28 -3.83 -18.02
C GLY A 75 4.10 -3.39 -19.48
N ALA A 76 4.28 -2.09 -19.77
CA ALA A 76 4.22 -1.50 -21.10
C ALA A 76 5.57 -1.54 -21.83
#